data_AF-A0A257NI72-F1
#
_entry.id   AF-A0A257NI72-F1
#
_cell.length_a   1.000
_cell.length_b   1.000
_cell.length_c   1.000
_cell.angle_alpha   90.00
_cell.angle_beta   90.00
_cell.angle_gamma   90.00
#
_symmetry.space_group_name_H-M   'P 1'
#
loop_
_entity.id
_entity.type
_entity.pdbx_description
1 polymer ?
#
loop_
_entity_poly.entity_id
_entity_poly.type
_entity_poly.pdbx_seq_one_letter_code
_entity_poly.pdbx_strand_id
1 'polypeptide(L)'
;MDVLSPVETAVIGTPGGEGPLAAYRRAVAEKRIVSDPAQAAAAERLQGLWVKLRHYDPPPRNARRTLIGRFIRRRAVEEAPGNQVHGLYLVGEVGRGKSMLMDLFFEAAQVPRRRRIHFHAFMQEAHSRIFAWKQANPGGDDPIPPLADTI
;
A
#
# COMPACT_ATOMS: atom_id res chain seq x y z
N MET A 1 2.54 -5.92 -30.60
CA MET A 1 2.23 -7.25 -30.05
C MET A 1 1.85 -7.05 -28.61
N ASP A 2 0.57 -7.28 -28.34
CA ASP A 2 -0.17 -7.37 -27.08
C ASP A 2 0.07 -6.31 -26.01
N VAL A 3 -0.67 -5.22 -26.22
CA VAL A 3 -1.22 -4.34 -25.19
C VAL A 3 -2.04 -5.23 -24.24
N LEU A 4 -1.51 -5.51 -23.05
CA LEU A 4 -2.25 -6.21 -22.00
C LEU A 4 -3.48 -5.36 -21.66
N SER A 5 -4.65 -5.93 -21.97
CA SER A 5 -5.95 -5.39 -21.64
C SER A 5 -6.07 -5.21 -20.12
N PRO A 6 -6.79 -4.18 -19.64
CA PRO A 6 -7.18 -4.14 -18.24
C PRO A 6 -8.06 -5.37 -17.98
N VAL A 7 -7.70 -6.19 -16.99
CA VAL A 7 -8.64 -7.14 -16.41
C VAL A 7 -9.79 -6.31 -15.86
N GLU A 8 -10.92 -6.35 -16.55
CA GLU A 8 -12.15 -5.67 -16.20
C GLU A 8 -12.64 -6.23 -14.87
N THR A 9 -12.10 -5.68 -13.79
CA THR A 9 -12.54 -5.94 -12.43
C THR A 9 -13.89 -5.26 -12.35
N ALA A 10 -14.97 -6.05 -12.32
CA ALA A 10 -16.32 -5.56 -12.12
C ALA A 10 -16.29 -4.54 -11.00
N VAL A 11 -16.50 -3.26 -11.35
CA VAL A 11 -16.44 -2.14 -10.42
C VAL A 11 -17.55 -2.35 -9.42
N ILE A 12 -17.23 -2.85 -8.24
CA ILE A 12 -18.17 -2.95 -7.14
C ILE A 12 -18.36 -1.52 -6.65
N GLY A 13 -19.31 -0.81 -7.24
CA GLY A 13 -19.68 0.54 -6.87
C GLY A 13 -19.85 0.63 -5.36
N THR A 14 -18.89 1.29 -4.71
CA THR A 14 -18.92 1.52 -3.27
C THR A 14 -19.10 3.01 -3.06
N PRO A 15 -20.19 3.46 -2.41
CA PRO A 15 -20.22 4.82 -1.89
C PRO A 15 -19.07 4.92 -0.90
N GLY A 16 -18.01 5.64 -1.27
CA GLY A 16 -16.73 5.69 -0.54
C GLY A 16 -16.81 6.26 0.88
N GLY A 17 -18.01 6.50 1.42
CA GLY A 17 -18.27 7.12 2.72
C GLY A 17 -18.26 6.18 3.93
N GLU A 18 -18.52 4.89 3.75
CA GLU A 18 -18.78 3.98 4.89
C GLU A 18 -17.61 3.03 5.22
N GLY A 19 -16.66 2.86 4.30
CA GLY A 19 -15.48 2.03 4.49
C GLY A 19 -15.61 0.57 4.02
N PRO A 20 -14.52 -0.21 4.13
CA PRO A 20 -14.43 -1.58 3.61
C PRO A 20 -15.42 -2.57 4.22
N LEU A 21 -15.77 -2.45 5.51
CA LEU A 21 -16.66 -3.40 6.18
C LEU A 21 -18.09 -3.27 5.66
N ALA A 22 -18.55 -2.04 5.40
CA ALA A 22 -19.85 -1.80 4.80
C ALA A 22 -19.92 -2.37 3.38
N ALA A 23 -18.87 -2.16 2.59
CA ALA A 23 -18.76 -2.74 1.25
C ALA A 23 -18.78 -4.28 1.27
N TYR A 24 -18.07 -4.89 2.21
CA TYR A 24 -18.08 -6.34 2.44
C TYR A 24 -19.47 -6.85 2.81
N ARG A 25 -20.11 -6.26 3.83
CA ARG A 25 -21.45 -6.66 4.29
C ARG A 25 -22.49 -6.55 3.18
N ARG A 26 -22.43 -5.49 2.37
CA ARG A 26 -23.28 -5.33 1.19
C ARG A 26 -23.06 -6.44 0.17
N ALA A 27 -21.81 -6.76 -0.14
CA ALA A 27 -21.49 -7.83 -1.08
C ALA A 27 -21.95 -9.23 -0.60
N VAL A 28 -21.91 -9.47 0.71
CA VAL A 28 -22.49 -10.69 1.31
C VAL A 28 -24.01 -10.69 1.21
N ALA A 29 -24.67 -9.57 1.55
CA ALA A 29 -26.13 -9.44 1.47
C ALA A 29 -26.65 -9.65 0.03
N GLU A 30 -25.91 -9.16 -0.96
CA GLU A 30 -26.18 -9.32 -2.39
C GLU A 30 -25.76 -10.70 -2.93
N LYS A 31 -25.26 -11.61 -2.08
CA LYS A 31 -24.78 -12.95 -2.45
C LYS A 31 -23.67 -12.97 -3.50
N ARG A 32 -22.93 -11.86 -3.65
CA ARG A 32 -21.72 -11.80 -4.50
C ARG A 32 -20.51 -12.45 -3.82
N ILE A 33 -20.54 -12.53 -2.49
CA ILE A 33 -19.46 -13.11 -1.68
C ILE A 33 -20.08 -14.09 -0.68
N VAL A 34 -19.48 -15.27 -0.57
CA VAL A 34 -19.78 -16.20 0.53
C VAL A 34 -19.00 -15.74 1.76
N SER A 35 -19.71 -15.41 2.83
CA SER A 35 -19.11 -14.97 4.08
C SER A 35 -18.38 -16.11 4.78
N ASP A 36 -17.19 -15.83 5.30
CA ASP A 36 -16.51 -16.66 6.28
C ASP A 36 -16.08 -15.86 7.53
N PRO A 37 -15.94 -16.50 8.71
CA PRO A 37 -15.63 -15.78 9.95
C PRO A 37 -14.28 -15.04 9.93
N ALA A 38 -13.26 -15.59 9.26
CA ALA A 38 -11.93 -15.00 9.22
C ALA A 38 -11.91 -13.76 8.29
N GLN A 39 -12.63 -13.85 7.17
CA GLN A 39 -12.83 -12.75 6.24
C GLN A 39 -13.62 -11.60 6.89
N ALA A 40 -14.67 -11.89 7.65
CA ALA A 40 -15.41 -10.89 8.41
C ALA A 40 -14.51 -10.18 9.44
N ALA A 41 -13.73 -10.94 10.23
CA ALA A 41 -12.78 -10.39 11.18
C ALA A 41 -11.69 -9.54 10.51
N ALA A 42 -11.21 -9.95 9.34
CA ALA A 42 -10.26 -9.17 8.56
C ALA A 42 -10.87 -7.86 8.03
N ALA A 43 -12.13 -7.90 7.56
CA ALA A 43 -12.87 -6.70 7.13
C ALA A 43 -13.06 -5.70 8.28
N GLU A 44 -13.31 -6.16 9.50
CA GLU A 44 -13.39 -5.31 10.69
C GLU A 44 -12.05 -4.64 11.02
N ARG A 45 -10.94 -5.38 10.94
CA ARG A 45 -9.60 -4.78 11.13
C ARG A 45 -9.29 -3.73 10.06
N LEU A 46 -9.62 -4.02 8.81
CA LEU A 46 -9.48 -3.07 7.69
C LEU A 46 -10.34 -1.82 7.90
N GLN A 47 -11.55 -1.96 8.45
CA GLN A 47 -12.39 -0.81 8.82
C GLN A 47 -11.70 0.05 9.88
N GLY A 48 -11.13 -0.57 10.91
CA GLY A 48 -10.36 0.14 11.93
C GLY A 48 -9.19 0.94 11.33
N LEU A 49 -8.45 0.34 10.38
CA LEU A 49 -7.39 1.05 9.66
C LEU A 49 -7.95 2.20 8.81
N TRP A 50 -9.06 1.98 8.10
CA TRP A 50 -9.71 2.99 7.27
C TRP A 50 -10.13 4.22 8.09
N VAL A 51 -10.70 4.02 9.28
CA VAL A 51 -11.08 5.11 10.20
C VAL A 51 -9.86 5.92 10.64
N LYS A 52 -8.70 5.28 10.86
CA LYS A 52 -7.46 5.98 11.21
C LYS A 52 -6.87 6.76 10.02
N LEU A 53 -7.11 6.28 8.80
CA LEU A 53 -6.50 6.85 7.59
C LEU A 53 -7.30 7.99 6.94
N ARG A 54 -8.63 8.08 7.13
CA ARG A 54 -9.52 9.04 6.42
C ARG A 54 -9.12 10.53 6.52
N HIS A 55 -8.25 10.90 7.45
CA HIS A 55 -7.69 12.25 7.60
C HIS A 55 -6.17 12.24 7.78
N TYR A 56 -5.52 11.14 7.43
CA TYR A 56 -4.09 10.99 7.58
C TYR A 56 -3.35 11.61 6.39
N ASP A 57 -2.71 12.75 6.64
CA ASP A 57 -1.79 13.37 5.70
C ASP A 57 -0.39 13.48 6.34
N PRO A 58 0.50 12.50 6.13
CA PRO A 58 1.83 12.54 6.70
C PRO A 58 2.65 13.65 6.02
N PRO A 59 3.41 14.45 6.78
CA PRO A 59 4.28 15.45 6.20
C PRO A 59 5.26 14.79 5.22
N PRO A 60 5.64 15.47 4.12
CA PRO A 60 6.66 14.95 3.22
C PRO A 60 7.93 14.68 4.03
N ARG A 61 8.54 13.51 3.81
CA ARG A 61 9.75 13.02 4.51
C ARG A 61 10.94 14.00 4.43
N ASN A 62 10.84 15.03 3.59
CA ASN A 62 11.89 15.99 3.25
C ASN A 62 11.58 17.43 3.70
N ALA A 63 10.92 17.62 4.85
CA ALA A 63 10.85 18.95 5.47
C ALA A 63 12.24 19.34 6.02
N ARG A 64 13.10 19.87 5.12
CA ARG A 64 14.41 20.51 5.35
C ARG A 64 15.48 19.62 6.00
N ARG A 65 16.26 18.92 5.16
CA ARG A 65 17.66 18.54 5.49
C ARG A 65 18.49 19.82 5.60
N THR A 66 18.50 20.44 6.77
CA THR A 66 19.44 21.53 7.11
C THR A 66 20.87 21.02 6.95
N LEU A 67 21.75 21.80 6.30
CA LEU A 67 23.14 21.45 5.98
C LEU A 67 23.98 21.04 7.20
N ILE A 68 23.52 21.37 8.41
CA ILE A 68 24.12 21.04 9.71
C ILE A 68 23.95 19.55 10.06
N GLY A 69 22.88 18.88 9.60
CA GLY A 69 22.60 17.47 9.89
C GLY A 69 23.53 16.46 9.21
N ARG A 70 24.47 16.91 8.38
CA ARG A 70 25.39 16.06 7.61
C ARG A 70 26.56 15.53 8.46
N PHE A 71 26.83 16.14 9.61
CA PHE A 71 27.98 15.80 10.48
C PHE A 71 27.63 14.85 11.63
N ILE A 72 26.35 14.57 11.88
CA ILE A 72 25.90 13.70 12.99
C ILE A 72 25.31 12.43 12.38
N ARG A 73 26.18 11.54 11.85
CA ARG A 73 25.76 10.27 11.26
C ARG A 73 26.23 9.09 12.13
N ARG A 74 25.50 8.85 13.22
CA ARG A 74 25.28 7.49 13.75
C ARG A 74 23.76 7.30 13.85
N ARG A 75 23.25 6.53 12.88
CA ARG A 75 21.83 6.25 12.63
C ARG A 75 21.18 5.65 13.88
N ALA A 76 20.54 6.50 14.69
CA ALA A 76 19.28 6.07 15.31
C ALA A 76 18.32 5.81 14.14
N VAL A 77 17.72 4.63 14.10
CA VAL A 77 16.51 4.42 13.31
C VAL A 77 15.55 5.49 13.80
N GLU A 78 15.34 6.52 12.99
CA GLU A 78 14.50 7.67 13.31
C GLU A 78 13.14 7.09 13.69
N GLU A 79 12.83 7.09 14.99
CA GLU A 79 11.57 6.58 15.51
C GLU A 79 10.46 7.31 14.76
N ALA A 80 9.58 6.53 14.15
CA ALA A 80 8.47 7.09 13.42
C ALA A 80 7.74 8.09 14.33
N PRO A 81 7.36 9.28 13.82
CA PRO A 81 6.68 10.26 14.64
C PRO A 81 5.43 9.62 15.29
N GLY A 82 5.13 9.99 16.55
CA GLY A 82 4.08 9.34 17.34
C GLY A 82 2.66 9.39 16.75
N ASN A 83 2.45 10.11 15.64
CA ASN A 83 1.21 10.14 14.87
C ASN A 83 1.19 9.16 13.68
N GLN A 84 2.19 8.28 13.53
CA GLN A 84 2.22 7.34 12.41
C GLN A 84 1.16 6.24 12.56
N VAL A 85 0.34 6.08 11.52
CA VAL A 85 -0.63 4.98 11.45
C VAL A 85 0.07 3.71 11.00
N HIS A 86 0.06 2.67 11.82
CA HIS A 86 0.56 1.35 11.44
C HIS A 86 -0.38 0.64 10.46
N GLY A 87 0.21 -0.04 9.48
CA GLY A 87 -0.52 -0.86 8.51
C GLY A 87 -0.95 -2.22 9.06
N LEU A 88 -1.60 -3.01 8.20
CA LEU A 88 -2.04 -4.37 8.49
C LEU A 88 -1.39 -5.37 7.52
N TYR A 89 -0.97 -6.51 8.04
CA TYR A 89 -0.49 -7.64 7.25
C TYR A 89 -1.53 -8.77 7.28
N LEU A 90 -2.14 -9.06 6.12
CA LEU A 90 -3.15 -10.11 6.00
C LEU A 90 -2.48 -11.40 5.54
N VAL A 91 -2.49 -12.42 6.40
CA VAL A 91 -1.97 -13.76 6.12
C VAL A 91 -3.08 -14.79 6.31
N GLY A 92 -3.07 -15.82 5.47
CA GLY A 92 -4.04 -16.91 5.52
C GLY A 92 -3.96 -17.77 4.27
N GLU A 93 -4.73 -18.85 4.25
CA GLU A 93 -4.76 -19.84 3.16
C GLU A 93 -5.09 -19.22 1.79
N VAL A 94 -4.64 -19.88 0.73
CA VAL A 94 -4.98 -19.50 -0.66
C VAL A 94 -6.49 -19.60 -0.86
N GLY A 95 -7.07 -18.69 -1.65
CA GLY A 95 -8.51 -18.71 -1.97
C GLY A 95 -9.45 -18.08 -0.94
N ARG A 96 -8.97 -17.66 0.24
CA ARG A 96 -9.80 -17.04 1.30
C ARG A 96 -10.17 -15.55 1.09
N GLY A 97 -10.11 -15.05 -0.14
CA GLY A 97 -10.55 -13.69 -0.45
C GLY A 97 -9.66 -12.54 0.07
N LYS A 98 -8.39 -12.79 0.43
CA LYS A 98 -7.46 -11.72 0.88
C LYS A 98 -7.32 -10.58 -0.13
N SER A 99 -7.15 -10.92 -1.42
CA SER A 99 -7.03 -9.93 -2.49
C SER A 99 -8.30 -9.12 -2.64
N MET A 100 -9.47 -9.77 -2.59
CA MET A 100 -10.78 -9.12 -2.64
C MET A 100 -10.96 -8.15 -1.45
N LEU A 101 -10.60 -8.54 -0.22
CA LEU A 101 -10.66 -7.62 0.92
C LEU A 101 -9.77 -6.39 0.72
N MET A 102 -8.61 -6.57 0.09
CA MET A 102 -7.73 -5.47 -0.29
C MET A 102 -8.30 -4.59 -1.41
N ASP A 103 -9.06 -5.17 -2.36
CA ASP A 103 -9.82 -4.41 -3.37
C ASP A 103 -10.83 -3.49 -2.70
N LEU A 104 -11.71 -4.06 -1.85
CA LEU A 104 -12.73 -3.29 -1.12
C LEU A 104 -12.12 -2.17 -0.27
N PHE A 105 -11.00 -2.45 0.41
CA PHE A 105 -10.27 -1.45 1.19
C PHE A 105 -9.70 -0.34 0.31
N PHE A 106 -9.01 -0.70 -0.78
CA PHE A 106 -8.38 0.28 -1.65
C PHE A 106 -9.41 1.18 -2.33
N GLU A 107 -10.54 0.62 -2.78
CA GLU A 107 -11.66 1.39 -3.34
C GLU A 107 -12.21 2.38 -2.33
N ALA A 108 -12.47 1.92 -1.10
CA ALA A 108 -13.03 2.75 -0.04
C ALA A 108 -12.06 3.79 0.55
N ALA A 109 -10.74 3.63 0.37
CA ALA A 109 -9.72 4.42 1.08
C ALA A 109 -9.83 5.93 0.82
N GLN A 110 -10.21 6.72 1.82
CA GLN A 110 -10.30 8.19 1.74
C GLN A 110 -8.95 8.87 2.00
N VAL A 111 -7.93 8.52 1.21
CA VAL A 111 -6.61 9.17 1.28
C VAL A 111 -6.19 9.65 -0.10
N PRO A 112 -5.65 10.89 -0.23
CA PRO A 112 -5.30 11.45 -1.53
C PRO A 112 -4.13 10.70 -2.17
N ARG A 113 -3.19 10.20 -1.35
CA ARG A 113 -2.00 9.47 -1.80
C ARG A 113 -2.15 7.98 -1.50
N ARG A 114 -2.65 7.22 -2.48
CA ARG A 114 -2.75 5.75 -2.42
C ARG A 114 -2.24 5.12 -3.71
N ARG A 115 -1.52 4.01 -3.58
CA ARG A 115 -1.08 3.18 -4.70
C ARG A 115 -1.28 1.72 -4.32
N ARG A 116 -1.86 0.94 -5.25
CA ARG A 116 -1.95 -0.52 -5.13
C ARG A 116 -0.85 -1.14 -5.96
N ILE A 117 -0.15 -2.12 -5.40
CA ILE A 117 1.01 -2.73 -6.02
C ILE A 117 0.91 -4.25 -5.91
N HIS A 118 1.12 -4.95 -7.02
CA HIS A 118 1.38 -6.39 -6.99
C HIS A 118 2.85 -6.61 -6.70
N PHE A 119 3.16 -7.22 -5.55
CA PHE A 119 4.53 -7.33 -5.05
C PHE A 119 5.52 -7.89 -6.07
N HIS A 120 5.15 -8.94 -6.81
CA HIS A 120 6.08 -9.55 -7.76
C HIS A 120 6.43 -8.62 -8.93
N ALA A 121 5.44 -7.92 -9.51
CA ALA A 121 5.67 -6.93 -10.56
C ALA A 121 6.55 -5.77 -10.06
N PHE A 122 6.30 -5.33 -8.82
CA PHE A 122 7.13 -4.32 -8.18
C PHE A 122 8.57 -4.76 -7.96
N MET A 123 8.79 -6.00 -7.51
CA MET A 123 10.14 -6.52 -7.31
C MET A 123 10.90 -6.64 -8.63
N GLN A 124 10.22 -7.04 -9.72
CA GLN A 124 10.81 -7.05 -11.05
C GLN A 124 11.22 -5.63 -11.48
N GLU A 125 10.32 -4.66 -11.34
CA GLU A 125 10.59 -3.26 -11.66
C GLU A 125 11.78 -2.70 -10.83
N ALA A 126 11.78 -2.95 -9.53
CA ALA A 126 12.84 -2.52 -8.62
C ALA A 126 14.20 -3.12 -9.03
N HIS A 127 14.24 -4.42 -9.33
CA HIS A 127 15.45 -5.08 -9.79
C HIS A 127 15.95 -4.52 -11.13
N SER A 128 15.07 -4.29 -12.11
CA SER A 128 15.42 -3.70 -13.40
C SER A 128 16.02 -2.29 -13.24
N ARG A 129 15.43 -1.46 -12.36
CA ARG A 129 15.95 -0.11 -12.05
C ARG A 129 17.32 -0.15 -11.39
N ILE A 130 17.50 -1.03 -10.39
CA ILE A 130 18.80 -1.24 -9.72
C ILE A 130 19.85 -1.69 -10.73
N PHE A 131 19.51 -2.62 -11.62
CA PHE A 131 20.41 -3.12 -12.65
C PHE A 131 20.83 -2.01 -13.63
N ALA A 132 19.87 -1.23 -14.14
CA ALA A 132 20.15 -0.10 -15.02
C ALA A 132 21.04 0.95 -14.36
N TRP A 133 20.78 1.27 -13.08
CA TRP A 133 21.59 2.20 -12.31
C TRP A 133 23.04 1.72 -12.20
N LYS A 134 23.26 0.44 -11.87
CA LYS A 134 24.60 -0.14 -11.75
C LYS A 134 25.37 -0.14 -13.07
N GLN A 135 24.71 -0.38 -14.20
CA GLN A 135 25.34 -0.28 -15.51
C GLN A 135 25.77 1.15 -15.85
N ALA A 136 24.93 2.13 -15.53
CA ALA A 136 25.24 3.55 -15.75
C ALA A 136 26.28 4.11 -14.75
N ASN A 137 26.48 3.46 -13.61
CA ASN A 137 27.40 3.88 -12.55
C ASN A 137 28.33 2.73 -12.13
N PRO A 138 29.27 2.29 -12.99
CA PRO A 138 30.23 1.26 -12.64
C PRO A 138 31.06 1.67 -11.41
N GLY A 139 31.07 0.84 -10.36
CA GLY A 139 31.76 1.13 -9.10
C GLY A 139 31.08 2.17 -8.21
N GLY A 140 29.85 2.59 -8.52
CA GLY A 140 29.06 3.50 -7.70
C GLY A 140 28.64 2.89 -6.34
N ASP A 141 28.27 3.77 -5.42
CA ASP A 141 27.74 3.44 -4.09
C ASP A 141 26.39 2.69 -4.15
N ASP A 142 25.75 2.48 -2.99
CA ASP A 142 24.43 1.85 -2.88
C ASP A 142 23.37 2.52 -3.79
N PRO A 143 22.75 1.79 -4.72
CA PRO A 143 21.72 2.32 -5.62
C PRO A 143 20.37 2.60 -4.94
N ILE A 144 20.13 2.09 -3.73
CA ILE A 144 18.81 2.18 -3.08
C ILE A 144 18.44 3.64 -2.71
N PRO A 145 19.28 4.42 -2.00
CA PRO A 145 18.93 5.80 -1.64
C PRO A 145 18.53 6.70 -2.83
N PRO A 146 19.26 6.75 -3.96
CA PRO A 146 18.86 7.58 -5.09
C PRO A 146 17.64 7.05 -5.85
N LEU A 147 17.37 5.74 -5.82
CA LEU A 147 16.21 5.15 -6.48
C LEU A 147 14.93 5.20 -5.62
N ALA A 148 15.04 5.26 -4.29
CA ALA A 148 13.89 5.23 -3.39
C ALA A 148 12.92 6.41 -3.60
N ASP A 149 13.43 7.59 -3.98
CA ASP A 149 12.60 8.77 -4.26
C ASP A 149 11.93 8.73 -5.65
N THR A 150 12.26 7.74 -6.48
CA THR A 150 11.77 7.61 -7.87
C THR A 150 10.69 6.56 -8.05
N ILE A 151 10.34 5.83 -6.99
CA ILE A 151 9.46 4.66 -7.00
C ILE A 151 8.10 5.01 -6.41
#